data_AF-A0A924I7K1-F1
#
_entry.id   AF-A0A924I7K1-F1
#
_cell.length_a   1.000
_cell.length_b   1.000
_cell.length_c   1.000
_cell.angle_alpha   90.00
_cell.angle_beta   90.00
_cell.angle_gamma   90.00
#
_symmetry.space_group_name_H-M   'P 1'
#
loop_
_entity.id
_entity.type
_entity.pdbx_description
1 polymer ?
#
loop_
_entity_poly.entity_id
_entity_poly.type
_entity_poly.pdbx_seq_one_letter_code
_entity_poly.pdbx_strand_id
1 'polypeptide(L)' 'EYHKSVKSNASFAKSPTKTIRTQSNHIFACLWAYVKLESLRLKTRINHFALKGKLYKAALASAYQELKAIKDKSLVA' A
#
# COMPACT_ATOMS: atom_id res chain seq x y z
N GLU A 1 11.69 11.21 5.68
CA GLU A 1 10.68 10.76 4.70
C GLU A 1 11.16 9.70 3.69
N TYR A 2 12.12 9.97 2.80
CA TYR A 2 12.57 9.03 1.75
C TYR A 2 12.82 7.60 2.23
N HIS A 3 13.83 7.38 3.08
CA HIS A 3 14.20 6.04 3.56
C HIS A 3 13.06 5.32 4.28
N LYS A 4 12.24 6.05 5.05
CA LYS A 4 11.09 5.50 5.77
C LYS A 4 10.03 5.01 4.79
N SER A 5 9.72 5.82 3.78
CA SER A 5 8.73 5.46 2.77
C SER A 5 9.21 4.33 1.87
N VAL A 6 10.46 4.34 1.42
CA VAL A 6 11.00 3.29 0.55
C VAL A 6 11.00 1.93 1.27
N LYS A 7 11.42 1.91 2.55
CA LYS A 7 11.39 0.67 3.35
C LYS A 7 9.97 0.16 3.61
N SER A 8 9.05 1.04 4.07
CA SER A 8 7.72 0.61 4.52
C SER A 8 6.65 0.54 3.42
N ASN A 9 6.74 1.37 2.37
CA ASN A 9 5.73 1.46 1.31
C ASN A 9 6.18 0.83 -0.02
N ALA A 10 7.48 0.69 -0.25
CA ALA A 10 8.01 0.05 -1.46
C ALA A 10 8.69 -1.31 -1.18
N SER A 11 8.60 -1.84 0.05
CA SER A 11 9.13 -3.17 0.44
C SER A 11 10.63 -3.36 0.14
N PHE A 12 11.41 -2.29 0.18
CA PHE A 12 12.83 -2.32 -0.20
C PHE A 12 13.65 -3.38 0.53
N ALA A 13 13.43 -3.53 1.85
CA ALA A 13 14.17 -4.47 2.69
C ALA A 13 13.55 -5.88 2.75
N LYS A 14 12.49 -6.16 1.99
CA LYS A 14 11.71 -7.42 2.09
C LYS A 14 11.84 -8.30 0.84
N SER A 15 12.88 -8.12 0.03
CA SER A 15 13.06 -8.90 -1.18
C SER A 15 13.47 -10.35 -0.88
N PRO A 16 12.80 -11.37 -1.45
CA PRO A 16 13.24 -12.76 -1.37
C PRO A 16 14.31 -13.12 -2.43
N THR A 17 14.68 -12.19 -3.32
CA THR A 17 15.56 -12.44 -4.49
C THR A 17 16.98 -12.84 -4.11
N LYS A 18 17.57 -13.78 -4.86
CA LYS A 18 18.88 -14.40 -4.54
C LYS A 18 20.03 -14.08 -5.49
N THR A 19 19.75 -13.56 -6.68
CA THR A 19 20.81 -13.24 -7.67
C THR A 19 20.99 -11.74 -7.80
N ILE A 20 22.19 -11.28 -8.18
CA ILE A 20 22.48 -9.86 -8.38
C ILE A 20 21.46 -9.21 -9.32
N ARG A 21 21.20 -9.83 -10.48
CA ARG A 21 20.21 -9.34 -11.45
C ARG A 21 18.82 -9.14 -10.83
N THR A 22 18.34 -10.12 -10.06
CA THR A 22 16.99 -10.04 -9.46
C THR A 22 16.93 -9.05 -8.30
N GLN A 23 18.00 -8.91 -7.53
CA GLN A 23 18.14 -7.89 -6.48
C GLN A 23 18.19 -6.48 -7.06
N SER A 24 18.98 -6.25 -8.12
CA SER A 24 19.03 -4.97 -8.83
C SER A 24 17.66 -4.58 -9.40
N ASN A 25 16.95 -5.53 -10.01
CA ASN A 25 15.60 -5.29 -10.53
C ASN A 25 14.61 -4.91 -9.41
N HIS A 26 14.66 -5.58 -8.26
CA HIS A 26 13.83 -5.23 -7.10
C HIS A 26 14.14 -3.82 -6.60
N ILE A 27 15.42 -3.49 -6.42
CA ILE A 27 15.86 -2.15 -6.01
C ILE A 27 15.33 -1.09 -6.98
N PHE A 28 15.50 -1.30 -8.30
CA PHE A 28 14.98 -0.39 -9.32
C PHE A 28 13.46 -0.21 -9.23
N ALA A 29 12.71 -1.31 -9.10
CA ALA A 29 11.26 -1.27 -8.96
C ALA A 29 10.81 -0.52 -7.70
N CYS A 30 11.52 -0.69 -6.57
CA CYS A 30 11.23 0.04 -5.35
C CYS A 30 11.44 1.56 -5.52
N LEU A 31 12.50 1.97 -6.21
CA LEU A 31 12.77 3.38 -6.49
C LEU A 31 11.69 3.96 -7.41
N TRP A 32 11.30 3.23 -8.45
CA TRP A 32 10.23 3.64 -9.34
C TRP A 32 8.88 3.77 -8.62
N ALA A 33 8.55 2.83 -7.74
CA ALA A 33 7.36 2.92 -6.89
C ALA A 33 7.39 4.17 -5.98
N TYR A 34 8.55 4.49 -5.42
CA TYR A 34 8.72 5.71 -4.63
C TYR A 34 8.48 6.99 -5.44
N VAL A 35 9.01 7.09 -6.66
CA VAL A 35 8.76 8.23 -7.56
C VAL A 35 7.26 8.41 -7.82
N LYS A 36 6.52 7.31 -8.03
CA LYS A 36 5.05 7.37 -8.16
C LYS A 36 4.36 7.85 -6.90
N LEU A 37 4.81 7.42 -5.71
CA LEU A 37 4.28 7.90 -4.44
C LEU A 37 4.53 9.40 -4.24
N GLU A 38 5.71 9.91 -4.60
CA GLU A 38 5.99 11.36 -4.55
C GLU A 38 5.12 12.13 -5.55
N SER A 39 4.87 11.60 -6.76
CA SER A 39 3.92 12.21 -7.70
C SER A 39 2.51 12.33 -7.10
N LEU A 40 2.04 11.29 -6.42
CA LEU A 40 0.75 11.31 -5.73
C LEU A 40 0.75 12.30 -4.56
N ARG A 41 1.83 12.34 -3.77
CA ARG A 41 1.99 13.31 -2.68
C ARG A 41 1.89 14.75 -3.21
N LEU A 42 2.55 15.06 -4.32
CA LEU A 42 2.50 16.40 -4.93
C LEU A 42 1.08 16.75 -5.39
N LYS A 43 0.38 15.81 -6.04
CA LYS A 43 -1.00 16.02 -6.52
C LYS A 43 -2.03 16.16 -5.39
N THR A 44 -1.87 15.40 -4.33
CA THR A 44 -2.87 15.29 -3.25
C THR A 44 -2.53 16.12 -2.01
N ARG A 45 -1.30 16.66 -1.94
CA ARG A 45 -0.73 17.41 -0.80
C ARG A 45 -0.76 16.65 0.53
N ILE A 46 -0.82 15.32 0.49
CA ILE A 46 -0.80 14.45 1.67
C ILE A 46 0.37 13.47 1.61
N ASN A 47 0.96 13.15 2.77
CA ASN A 47 2.11 12.25 2.84
C ASN A 47 1.73 10.79 2.50
N HIS A 48 2.74 9.95 2.25
CA HIS A 48 2.54 8.57 1.79
C HIS A 48 1.78 7.69 2.78
N PHE A 49 1.96 7.90 4.08
CA PHE A 49 1.25 7.15 5.12
C PHE A 49 -0.22 7.56 5.19
N ALA A 50 -0.51 8.85 5.04
CA ALA A 50 -1.89 9.35 4.97
C ALA A 50 -2.62 8.84 3.71
N LEU A 51 -1.93 8.80 2.56
CA LEU A 51 -2.46 8.18 1.34
C LEU A 51 -2.86 6.73 1.57
N LYS A 52 -1.93 5.92 2.11
CA LYS A 52 -2.19 4.52 2.45
C LYS A 52 -3.33 4.37 3.45
N GLY A 53 -3.35 5.20 4.49
CA GLY A 53 -4.38 5.19 5.52
C GLY A 53 -5.76 5.54 4.97
N LYS A 54 -5.87 6.50 4.03
CA LYS A 54 -7.13 6.87 3.39
C LYS A 54 -7.71 5.70 2.59
N LEU A 55 -6.88 5.06 1.77
CA LEU A 55 -7.29 3.88 0.99
C LEU A 55 -7.70 2.72 1.91
N TYR A 56 -6.92 2.47 2.96
CA TYR A 56 -7.21 1.39 3.91
C TYR A 56 -8.52 1.60 4.67
N LYS A 57 -8.78 2.82 5.13
CA LYS A 57 -10.06 3.16 5.79
C LYS A 57 -11.27 2.98 4.86
N ALA A 58 -11.14 3.40 3.60
CA ALA A 58 -12.21 3.21 2.61
C ALA A 58 -12.48 1.72 2.35
N ALA A 59 -11.43 0.92 2.19
CA ALA A 59 -11.55 -0.52 2.00
C ALA A 59 -12.17 -1.21 3.23
N LEU A 60 -11.75 -0.84 4.45
CA LEU A 60 -12.33 -1.36 5.69
C LEU A 60 -13.81 -1.03 5.83
N ALA A 61 -14.20 0.21 5.50
CA ALA A 61 -15.60 0.61 5.56
C ALA A 61 -16.47 -0.23 4.59
N SER A 62 -16.00 -0.44 3.36
CA SER A 62 -16.67 -1.29 2.37
C SER A 62 -16.78 -2.74 2.85
N ALA A 63 -15.67 -3.33 3.30
CA ALA A 63 -15.64 -4.71 3.78
C ALA A 63 -16.55 -4.90 5.02
N TYR A 64 -16.63 -3.90 5.89
CA TYR A 64 -17.52 -3.94 7.05
C TYR A 64 -19.00 -3.88 6.66
N GLN A 65 -19.35 -3.10 5.64
CA GLN A 65 -20.72 -3.09 5.10
C GLN A 65 -21.12 -4.45 4.53
N GLU A 66 -20.23 -5.09 3.78
CA GLU A 66 -20.44 -6.44 3.25
C GLU A 66 -20.61 -7.47 4.38
N LEU A 67 -19.75 -7.40 5.40
CA LEU A 67 -19.85 -8.27 6.58
C LEU A 67 -21.20 -8.11 7.30
N LYS A 68 -21.67 -6.86 7.44
CA LYS A 68 -22.98 -6.59 8.05
C LYS A 68 -24.11 -7.20 7.23
N ALA A 69 -24.08 -7.05 5.90
CA ALA A 69 -25.09 -7.64 5.02
C ALA A 69 -25.13 -9.18 5.11
N ILE A 70 -23.97 -9.83 5.24
CA ILE A 70 -23.88 -11.29 5.45
C ILE A 70 -24.50 -11.67 6.80
N LYS A 71 -24.15 -10.93 7.87
CA LYS A 71 -24.69 -11.19 9.21
C LYS A 71 -26.21 -11.02 9.26
N ASP A 72 -26.72 -9.94 8.66
CA ASP A 72 -28.15 -9.65 8.66
C ASP A 72 -28.92 -10.74 7.89
N LYS A 73 -28.38 -11.25 6.77
CA LYS A 73 -28.96 -12.41 6.05
C LYS A 73 -28.93 -13.70 6.87
N SER A 74 -27.90 -13.92 7.67
CA SER A 74 -27.78 -15.11 8.53
C SER A 74 -28.71 -15.11 9.75
N LEU A 75 -29.24 -13.94 10.13
CA LEU A 75 -30.15 -13.78 11.28
C LEU A 75 -31.64 -13.83 10.88
N VAL A 76 -31.93 -13.77 9.58
CA VAL A 76 -33.29 -13.79 9.01
C VAL A 76 -33.65 -15.17 8.42
N ALA A 77 -32.66 -16.06 8.28
CA ALA A 77 -32.84 -17.48 7.93
C ALA A 77 -32.93 -18.34 9.18
#